data_AF-A0A0K1Q0Y1-F1
#
_entry.id   AF-A0A0K1Q0Y1-F1
#
_cell.length_a   1.000
_cell.length_b   1.000
_cell.length_c   1.000
_cell.angle_alpha   90.00
_cell.angle_beta   90.00
_cell.angle_gamma   90.00
#
_symmetry.space_group_name_H-M   'P 1'
#
loop_
_entity.id
_entity.type
_entity.pdbx_description
1 polymer ?
#
loop_
_entity_poly.entity_id
_entity_poly.type
_entity_poly.pdbx_seq_one_letter_code
_entity_poly.pdbx_strand_id
1 'polypeptide(L)'
;MHYPPQGPGYAPPRPPAYGAGGYGGPQGPYGSYGGGPPPRRSGPSGAAIALVVIVVIVVIGGAGCLVCGMLASMGAATHGADAASPTIATPTAESDRTVDRTPIAVKLETALRSDGVPLDHVECPITPPSSGSFSRAVVPPNEGDPAEVTVTNGPSGMEYRLQEGFVILEGGKLASTFTGIAARMGSPQLTVPCFHGKIMKHADTSFTCEVQSKGVGVGHVTTHVIGGSGEVKMDYQPKAKVNTNANTNNGGGANAGGVTGSLDGNYACLMLTYQMGAVQFVPSMLPRFTISGGSYTSSGKTGMIRTSGQVVLFLDGAYDGWQGLLGSNTTGRYLLLRGQNHGDAQPGVSTKIGDHQCYVQK
;
A
#
# COMPACT_ATOMS: atom_id res chain seq x y z
N MET A 1 56.97 -25.38 23.79
CA MET A 1 55.54 -25.74 24.00
C MET A 1 55.19 -25.43 25.44
N HIS A 2 54.45 -24.35 25.69
CA HIS A 2 53.95 -23.95 27.01
C HIS A 2 52.52 -23.47 26.81
N TYR A 3 51.56 -24.16 27.44
CA TYR A 3 50.17 -23.73 27.52
C TYR A 3 50.01 -22.75 28.70
N PRO A 4 49.20 -21.67 28.55
CA PRO A 4 48.89 -20.81 29.68
C PRO A 4 47.79 -21.43 30.57
N PRO A 5 47.70 -21.00 31.85
CA PRO A 5 46.79 -21.57 32.83
C PRO A 5 45.34 -21.08 32.65
N GLN A 6 44.39 -21.98 32.88
CA GLN A 6 42.96 -21.71 32.85
C GLN A 6 42.53 -20.99 34.14
N GLY A 7 41.83 -19.85 33.99
CA GLY A 7 41.19 -19.12 35.09
C GLY A 7 39.87 -19.75 35.55
N PRO A 8 39.36 -19.36 36.73
CA PRO A 8 38.21 -20.01 37.38
C PRO A 8 36.89 -19.69 36.67
N GLY A 9 36.07 -20.73 36.49
CA GLY A 9 34.76 -20.67 35.83
C GLY A 9 33.69 -19.95 36.67
N TYR A 10 32.92 -19.10 35.99
CA TYR A 10 31.70 -18.50 36.52
C TYR A 10 30.54 -19.48 36.38
N ALA A 11 29.87 -19.78 37.50
CA ALA A 11 28.61 -20.51 37.52
C ALA A 11 27.43 -19.56 37.25
N PRO A 12 26.39 -19.98 36.51
CA PRO A 12 25.22 -19.16 36.23
C PRO A 12 24.27 -19.04 37.43
N PRO A 13 23.52 -17.92 37.56
CA PRO A 13 22.61 -17.69 38.67
C PRO A 13 21.36 -18.57 38.59
N ARG A 14 20.92 -19.06 39.77
CA ARG A 14 19.68 -19.81 39.97
C ARG A 14 18.45 -18.89 39.85
N PRO A 15 17.33 -19.36 39.28
CA PRO A 15 16.06 -18.62 39.29
C PRO A 15 15.39 -18.65 40.68
N PRO A 16 14.59 -17.62 41.04
CA PRO A 16 13.91 -17.54 42.33
C PRO A 16 12.72 -18.51 42.42
N ALA A 17 12.49 -18.98 43.64
CA ALA A 17 11.47 -19.95 44.03
C ALA A 17 10.06 -19.34 44.04
N TYR A 18 9.10 -20.09 43.50
CA TYR A 18 7.67 -19.81 43.64
C TYR A 18 7.21 -20.15 45.06
N GLY A 19 6.72 -19.14 45.78
CA GLY A 19 6.07 -19.30 47.08
C GLY A 19 4.58 -19.58 46.92
N ALA A 20 4.13 -20.70 47.48
CA ALA A 20 2.75 -21.09 47.65
C ALA A 20 2.24 -20.71 49.05
N GLY A 21 0.94 -20.39 49.14
CA GLY A 21 0.19 -20.17 50.39
C GLY A 21 -0.63 -18.87 50.30
N GLY A 22 -1.89 -18.80 50.70
CA GLY A 22 -2.77 -19.72 51.40
C GLY A 22 -4.11 -19.01 51.66
N TYR A 23 -5.15 -19.81 51.87
CA TYR A 23 -6.56 -19.46 52.07
C TYR A 23 -6.85 -18.58 53.30
N GLY A 24 -7.92 -17.78 53.22
CA GLY A 24 -8.63 -17.25 54.40
C GLY A 24 -9.71 -16.21 54.08
N GLY A 25 -10.98 -16.61 54.05
CA GLY A 25 -12.13 -15.69 54.20
C GLY A 25 -12.30 -15.25 55.67
N PRO A 26 -13.16 -14.24 55.97
CA PRO A 26 -14.57 -14.54 56.27
C PRO A 26 -15.64 -13.45 55.96
N GLN A 27 -16.87 -13.94 55.75
CA GLN A 27 -18.23 -13.44 56.04
C GLN A 27 -18.56 -11.94 56.35
N GLY A 28 -19.39 -11.35 55.47
CA GLY A 28 -20.64 -10.55 55.72
C GLY A 28 -20.56 -9.10 56.26
N PRO A 29 -21.66 -8.30 56.29
CA PRO A 29 -22.99 -8.48 55.67
C PRO A 29 -23.68 -7.18 55.08
N TYR A 30 -24.83 -7.36 54.41
CA TYR A 30 -25.93 -6.42 54.03
C TYR A 30 -25.69 -4.95 53.58
N GLY A 31 -26.23 -4.60 52.41
CA GLY A 31 -26.46 -3.21 52.00
C GLY A 31 -27.29 -3.09 50.71
N SER A 32 -28.61 -3.00 50.85
CA SER A 32 -29.60 -2.74 49.80
C SER A 32 -29.72 -1.24 49.53
N TYR A 33 -29.54 -0.78 48.28
CA TYR A 33 -30.15 0.45 47.77
C TYR A 33 -30.44 0.31 46.28
N GLY A 34 -31.73 0.46 45.92
CA GLY A 34 -32.18 0.55 44.54
C GLY A 34 -31.80 1.89 43.89
N GLY A 35 -31.35 1.82 42.64
CA GLY A 35 -31.21 2.96 41.74
C GLY A 35 -32.02 2.69 40.47
N GLY A 36 -32.99 3.55 40.18
CA GLY A 36 -33.87 3.45 39.03
C GLY A 36 -33.17 3.68 37.67
N PRO A 37 -33.86 3.42 36.56
CA PRO A 37 -33.28 3.51 35.22
C PRO A 37 -32.97 4.97 34.83
N PRO A 38 -31.87 5.20 34.08
CA PRO A 38 -31.50 6.54 33.63
C PRO A 38 -32.49 7.10 32.59
N PRO A 39 -32.67 8.43 32.53
CA PRO A 39 -33.60 9.07 31.61
C PRO A 39 -33.14 8.93 30.15
N ARG A 40 -34.09 8.59 29.28
CA ARG A 40 -33.92 8.62 27.82
C ARG A 40 -33.69 10.06 27.37
N ARG A 41 -32.51 10.34 26.82
CA ARG A 41 -32.26 11.58 26.06
C ARG A 41 -33.07 11.55 24.77
N SER A 42 -34.07 12.41 24.68
CA SER A 42 -34.74 12.81 23.45
C SER A 42 -33.76 13.64 22.59
N GLY A 43 -33.20 13.02 21.55
CA GLY A 43 -32.51 13.72 20.47
C GLY A 43 -33.50 14.24 19.42
N PRO A 44 -33.16 15.31 18.68
CA PRO A 44 -34.05 15.93 17.71
C PRO A 44 -34.42 14.98 16.57
N SER A 45 -35.70 15.04 16.23
CA SER A 45 -36.44 14.28 15.22
C SER A 45 -35.76 14.15 13.86
N GLY A 46 -35.60 12.91 13.39
CA GLY A 46 -35.05 12.51 12.08
C GLY A 46 -35.82 12.98 10.84
N ALA A 47 -36.83 13.84 11.00
CA ALA A 47 -37.55 14.46 9.89
C ALA A 47 -36.76 15.62 9.24
N ALA A 48 -35.85 16.27 9.98
CA ALA A 48 -35.07 17.39 9.44
C ALA A 48 -33.89 16.95 8.55
N ILE A 49 -33.34 15.74 8.76
CA ILE A 49 -32.19 15.23 7.99
C ILE A 49 -32.65 14.65 6.65
N ALA A 50 -33.84 14.05 6.59
CA ALA A 50 -34.41 13.53 5.34
C ALA A 50 -34.72 14.64 4.32
N LEU A 51 -35.07 15.85 4.78
CA LEU A 51 -35.44 16.97 3.90
C LEU A 51 -34.23 17.64 3.24
N VAL A 52 -33.08 17.68 3.91
CA VAL A 52 -31.83 18.24 3.34
C VAL A 52 -31.25 17.32 2.26
N VAL A 53 -31.37 15.99 2.41
CA VAL A 53 -30.88 15.03 1.41
C VAL A 53 -31.72 15.06 0.12
N ILE A 54 -33.04 15.27 0.22
CA ILE A 54 -33.91 15.34 -0.96
C ILE A 54 -33.67 16.63 -1.77
N VAL A 55 -33.37 17.76 -1.12
CA VAL A 55 -33.10 19.03 -1.83
C VAL A 55 -31.76 18.99 -2.58
N VAL A 56 -30.74 18.30 -2.07
CA VAL A 56 -29.44 18.17 -2.76
C VAL A 56 -29.55 17.28 -4.01
N ILE A 57 -30.40 16.25 -4.00
CA ILE A 57 -30.61 15.37 -5.17
C ILE A 57 -31.36 16.12 -6.29
N VAL A 58 -32.30 17.01 -5.96
CA VAL A 58 -33.04 17.80 -6.95
C VAL A 58 -32.18 18.90 -7.60
N VAL A 59 -31.23 19.48 -6.87
CA VAL A 59 -30.35 20.54 -7.42
C VAL A 59 -29.21 19.98 -8.29
N ILE A 60 -28.76 18.75 -8.05
CA ILE A 60 -27.68 18.13 -8.84
C ILE A 60 -28.23 17.26 -9.99
N GLY A 61 -29.43 16.69 -9.86
CA GLY A 61 -30.04 15.83 -10.89
C GLY A 61 -30.88 16.54 -11.96
N GLY A 62 -31.14 17.84 -11.84
CA GLY A 62 -32.17 18.54 -12.62
C GLY A 62 -31.72 19.44 -13.78
N ALA A 63 -30.42 19.65 -14.00
CA ALA A 63 -29.93 20.68 -14.95
C ALA A 63 -29.07 20.16 -16.11
N GLY A 64 -29.07 18.85 -16.39
CA GLY A 64 -28.14 18.22 -17.34
C GLY A 64 -28.72 17.69 -18.66
N CYS A 65 -30.03 17.81 -18.93
CA CYS A 65 -30.67 17.15 -20.07
C CYS A 65 -31.37 18.09 -21.08
N LEU A 66 -30.91 19.33 -21.24
CA LEU A 66 -31.46 20.26 -22.22
C LEU A 66 -30.36 21.11 -22.83
N VAL A 67 -29.62 20.57 -23.81
CA VAL A 67 -29.06 21.21 -25.02
C VAL A 67 -28.11 20.17 -25.64
N CYS A 68 -28.59 19.40 -26.61
CA CYS A 68 -27.81 18.81 -27.72
C CYS A 68 -28.75 18.00 -28.64
N GLY A 69 -29.82 18.67 -29.06
CA GLY A 69 -30.62 18.25 -30.21
C GLY A 69 -30.42 19.25 -31.34
N MET A 70 -30.14 18.72 -32.53
CA MET A 70 -30.17 19.36 -33.85
C MET A 70 -28.89 20.00 -34.37
N LEU A 71 -28.07 19.17 -35.03
CA LEU A 71 -27.62 19.46 -36.39
C LEU A 71 -27.40 18.14 -37.13
N ALA A 72 -28.44 17.72 -37.84
CA ALA A 72 -28.36 16.74 -38.91
C ALA A 72 -28.50 17.50 -40.23
N SER A 73 -27.48 17.43 -41.09
CA SER A 73 -27.64 17.58 -42.53
C SER A 73 -26.51 16.87 -43.29
N MET A 74 -26.91 15.80 -43.97
CA MET A 74 -26.58 15.40 -45.34
C MET A 74 -25.11 15.35 -45.79
N GLY A 75 -24.72 14.16 -46.28
CA GLY A 75 -23.55 14.00 -47.14
C GLY A 75 -23.24 12.54 -47.45
N ALA A 76 -23.96 11.96 -48.40
CA ALA A 76 -23.62 10.67 -49.01
C ALA A 76 -22.40 10.82 -49.92
N ALA A 77 -21.42 9.90 -49.81
CA ALA A 77 -20.55 9.50 -50.91
C ALA A 77 -19.89 8.14 -50.62
N THR A 78 -19.94 7.29 -51.63
CA THR A 78 -19.40 5.94 -51.77
C THR A 78 -17.88 5.90 -52.00
N HIS A 79 -17.25 4.78 -51.59
CA HIS A 79 -16.05 4.06 -52.10
C HIS A 79 -15.36 3.41 -50.89
N GLY A 80 -15.11 2.10 -50.77
CA GLY A 80 -14.69 1.11 -51.76
C GLY A 80 -13.17 0.97 -51.72
N ALA A 81 -12.63 0.06 -50.91
CA ALA A 81 -11.36 -0.66 -51.14
C ALA A 81 -11.00 -1.55 -49.93
N ASP A 82 -10.68 -2.80 -50.24
CA ASP A 82 -10.11 -3.83 -49.38
C ASP A 82 -8.82 -3.36 -48.68
N ALA A 83 -8.71 -3.63 -47.38
CA ALA A 83 -7.44 -3.60 -46.66
C ALA A 83 -7.35 -4.83 -45.75
N ALA A 84 -6.31 -5.64 -46.01
CA ALA A 84 -6.00 -6.88 -45.34
C ALA A 84 -5.89 -6.72 -43.82
N SER A 85 -6.48 -7.66 -43.09
CA SER A 85 -6.26 -7.82 -41.65
C SER A 85 -4.81 -8.19 -41.36
N PRO A 86 -4.10 -7.48 -40.47
CA PRO A 86 -2.82 -7.94 -39.97
C PRO A 86 -3.06 -9.14 -39.05
N THR A 87 -2.43 -10.26 -39.38
CA THR A 87 -2.29 -11.44 -38.52
C THR A 87 -1.60 -11.01 -37.23
N ILE A 88 -2.36 -10.93 -36.14
CA ILE A 88 -1.82 -10.73 -34.79
C ILE A 88 -1.09 -12.02 -34.42
N ALA A 89 0.22 -11.91 -34.22
CA ALA A 89 1.07 -12.98 -33.71
C ALA A 89 0.55 -13.43 -32.35
N THR A 90 0.31 -14.74 -32.24
CA THR A 90 0.03 -15.44 -30.98
C THR A 90 1.19 -15.21 -30.02
N PRO A 91 0.97 -14.68 -28.80
CA PRO A 91 2.04 -14.57 -27.83
C PRO A 91 2.53 -15.95 -27.44
N THR A 92 3.84 -16.13 -27.57
CA THR A 92 4.61 -17.32 -27.19
C THR A 92 4.36 -17.63 -25.72
N ALA A 93 3.89 -18.84 -25.44
CA ALA A 93 3.62 -19.33 -24.10
C ALA A 93 4.86 -19.22 -23.21
N GLU A 94 4.75 -18.39 -22.18
CA GLU A 94 5.71 -18.33 -21.09
C GLU A 94 5.56 -19.61 -20.26
N SER A 95 6.70 -20.24 -19.96
CA SER A 95 6.82 -21.58 -19.39
C SER A 95 6.06 -21.71 -18.06
N ASP A 96 4.84 -22.24 -18.17
CA ASP A 96 3.92 -22.60 -17.12
C ASP A 96 4.59 -23.57 -16.13
N ARG A 97 4.89 -23.10 -14.92
CA ARG A 97 5.09 -24.00 -13.78
C ARG A 97 3.71 -24.55 -13.44
N THR A 98 3.31 -25.61 -14.12
CA THR A 98 2.10 -26.38 -13.86
C THR A 98 2.19 -27.04 -12.49
N VAL A 99 1.97 -26.26 -11.44
CA VAL A 99 1.38 -26.81 -10.22
C VAL A 99 0.04 -27.37 -10.67
N ASP A 100 -0.12 -28.70 -10.65
CA ASP A 100 -1.34 -29.37 -11.10
C ASP A 100 -2.55 -28.72 -10.45
N ARG A 101 -3.30 -27.93 -11.25
CA ARG A 101 -4.46 -27.19 -10.74
C ARG A 101 -5.51 -28.21 -10.34
N THR A 102 -5.90 -28.17 -9.08
CA THR A 102 -6.92 -29.09 -8.57
C THR A 102 -8.26 -28.77 -9.25
N PRO A 103 -9.14 -29.76 -9.53
CA PRO A 103 -10.46 -29.49 -10.10
C PRO A 103 -11.30 -28.50 -9.27
N ILE A 104 -11.01 -28.41 -7.97
CA ILE A 104 -11.61 -27.47 -7.02
C ILE A 104 -11.12 -26.04 -7.31
N ALA A 105 -9.81 -25.83 -7.50
CA ALA A 105 -9.26 -24.53 -7.87
C ALA A 105 -9.95 -23.99 -9.14
N VAL A 106 -10.07 -24.82 -10.18
CA VAL A 106 -10.67 -24.44 -11.46
C VAL A 106 -12.15 -24.03 -11.32
N LYS A 107 -12.93 -24.79 -10.55
CA LYS A 107 -14.34 -24.44 -10.28
C LYS A 107 -14.47 -23.13 -9.50
N LEU A 108 -13.63 -22.93 -8.48
CA LEU A 108 -13.66 -21.71 -7.66
C LEU A 108 -13.21 -20.49 -8.46
N GLU A 109 -12.15 -20.60 -9.26
CA GLU A 109 -11.71 -19.56 -10.19
C GLU A 109 -12.82 -19.16 -11.16
N THR A 110 -13.54 -20.15 -11.70
CA THR A 110 -14.64 -19.90 -12.65
C THR A 110 -15.78 -19.12 -11.99
N ALA A 111 -16.16 -19.51 -10.77
CA ALA A 111 -17.22 -18.84 -10.01
C ALA A 111 -16.82 -17.41 -9.58
N LEU A 112 -15.60 -17.24 -9.08
CA LEU A 112 -15.06 -15.93 -8.73
C LEU A 112 -14.98 -14.99 -9.94
N ARG A 113 -14.56 -15.49 -11.11
CA ARG A 113 -14.54 -14.71 -12.36
C ARG A 113 -15.95 -14.36 -12.84
N SER A 114 -16.94 -15.23 -12.68
CA SER A 114 -18.33 -14.92 -13.11
C SER A 114 -18.95 -13.78 -12.32
N ASP A 115 -18.61 -13.67 -11.03
CA ASP A 115 -19.06 -12.54 -10.19
C ASP A 115 -18.12 -11.33 -10.33
N GLY A 116 -17.12 -11.45 -11.19
CA GLY A 116 -16.22 -10.39 -11.57
C GLY A 116 -15.17 -10.06 -10.51
N VAL A 117 -14.76 -11.05 -9.72
CA VAL A 117 -13.57 -10.94 -8.88
C VAL A 117 -12.33 -11.06 -9.79
N PRO A 118 -11.39 -10.10 -9.76
CA PRO A 118 -10.16 -10.20 -10.52
C PRO A 118 -9.24 -11.25 -9.88
N LEU A 119 -8.77 -12.23 -10.66
CA LEU A 119 -7.98 -13.37 -10.17
C LEU A 119 -6.82 -13.73 -11.12
N ASP A 120 -5.62 -13.89 -10.57
CA ASP A 120 -4.52 -14.58 -11.26
C ASP A 120 -4.63 -16.09 -11.04
N HIS A 121 -4.54 -16.51 -9.78
CA HIS A 121 -4.65 -17.91 -9.38
C HIS A 121 -5.31 -18.07 -8.02
N VAL A 122 -5.85 -19.25 -7.78
CA VAL A 122 -6.40 -19.67 -6.49
C VAL A 122 -5.65 -20.91 -6.00
N GLU A 123 -5.04 -20.80 -4.83
CA GLU A 123 -4.35 -21.94 -4.21
C GLU A 123 -5.36 -22.78 -3.42
N CYS A 124 -5.76 -23.93 -3.98
CA CYS A 124 -6.60 -24.91 -3.28
C CYS A 124 -5.84 -26.20 -2.99
N PRO A 125 -6.01 -26.83 -1.81
CA PRO A 125 -5.45 -28.15 -1.56
C PRO A 125 -6.09 -29.20 -2.47
N ILE A 126 -5.37 -30.30 -2.68
CA ILE A 126 -5.79 -31.44 -3.52
C ILE A 126 -7.10 -32.05 -2.99
N THR A 127 -7.28 -32.06 -1.67
CA THR A 127 -8.47 -32.61 -1.02
C THR A 127 -9.16 -31.51 -0.21
N PRO A 128 -10.47 -31.27 -0.37
CA PRO A 128 -11.19 -30.31 0.44
C PRO A 128 -11.18 -30.80 1.90
N PRO A 129 -11.04 -29.90 2.88
CA PRO A 129 -11.17 -30.27 4.29
C PRO A 129 -12.52 -30.96 4.54
N SER A 130 -12.54 -31.91 5.47
CA SER A 130 -13.78 -32.60 5.87
C SER A 130 -14.78 -31.67 6.59
N SER A 131 -14.34 -30.48 7.01
CA SER A 131 -15.21 -29.41 7.49
C SER A 131 -15.93 -28.77 6.30
N GLY A 132 -17.25 -28.60 6.38
CA GLY A 132 -18.08 -28.03 5.31
C GLY A 132 -17.72 -26.60 4.86
N SER A 133 -16.69 -25.98 5.45
CA SER A 133 -16.10 -24.71 5.02
C SER A 133 -14.58 -24.71 5.12
N PHE A 134 -13.93 -23.90 4.28
CA PHE A 134 -12.49 -23.60 4.36
C PHE A 134 -12.17 -22.21 3.80
N SER A 135 -11.13 -21.57 4.32
CA SER A 135 -10.69 -20.26 3.83
C SER A 135 -9.47 -20.36 2.91
N ARG A 136 -9.40 -19.54 1.85
CA ARG A 136 -8.26 -19.48 0.93
C ARG A 136 -7.86 -18.05 0.62
N ALA A 137 -6.56 -17.84 0.54
CA ALA A 137 -6.02 -16.64 -0.06
C ALA A 137 -6.28 -16.66 -1.57
N VAL A 138 -6.75 -15.53 -2.05
CA VAL A 138 -6.99 -15.22 -3.44
C VAL A 138 -6.03 -14.10 -3.80
N VAL A 139 -5.23 -14.34 -4.83
CA VAL A 139 -4.26 -13.36 -5.34
C VAL A 139 -4.88 -12.68 -6.57
N PRO A 140 -5.29 -11.41 -6.47
CA PRO A 140 -5.74 -10.67 -7.63
C PRO A 140 -4.58 -10.35 -8.59
N PRO A 141 -4.86 -10.15 -9.89
CA PRO A 141 -3.91 -9.60 -10.84
C PRO A 141 -3.47 -8.22 -10.38
N ASN A 142 -2.17 -7.94 -10.57
CA ASN A 142 -1.55 -6.62 -10.58
C ASN A 142 -2.08 -5.60 -9.55
N GLU A 143 -1.32 -5.40 -8.48
CA GLU A 143 -1.53 -4.34 -7.46
C GLU A 143 -2.75 -4.50 -6.54
N GLY A 144 -3.59 -5.52 -6.70
CA GLY A 144 -4.69 -5.81 -5.77
C GLY A 144 -4.22 -6.36 -4.41
N ASP A 145 -5.03 -6.17 -3.36
CA ASP A 145 -4.71 -6.73 -2.05
C ASP A 145 -5.06 -8.24 -2.02
N PRO A 146 -4.22 -9.11 -1.45
CA PRO A 146 -4.58 -10.51 -1.26
C PRO A 146 -5.83 -10.56 -0.38
N ALA A 147 -6.87 -11.25 -0.85
CA ALA A 147 -8.12 -11.41 -0.12
C ALA A 147 -8.29 -12.83 0.38
N GLU A 148 -8.92 -13.00 1.53
CA GLU A 148 -9.34 -14.32 1.98
C GLU A 148 -10.79 -14.58 1.53
N VAL A 149 -11.01 -15.74 0.92
CA VAL A 149 -12.33 -16.21 0.50
C VAL A 149 -12.70 -17.42 1.34
N THR A 150 -13.83 -17.34 2.03
CA THR A 150 -14.43 -18.49 2.70
C THR A 150 -15.25 -19.26 1.68
N VAL A 151 -14.93 -20.53 1.50
CA VAL A 151 -15.61 -21.46 0.57
C VAL A 151 -16.44 -22.43 1.38
N THR A 152 -17.71 -22.60 1.02
CA THR A 152 -18.67 -23.51 1.64
C THR A 152 -19.21 -24.50 0.61
N ASN A 153 -19.36 -25.76 1.00
CA ASN A 153 -20.03 -26.74 0.15
C ASN A 153 -21.55 -26.51 0.21
N GLY A 154 -22.12 -26.02 -0.89
CA GLY A 154 -23.56 -25.84 -1.07
C GLY A 154 -24.21 -27.01 -1.82
N PRO A 155 -25.55 -27.13 -1.78
CA PRO A 155 -26.29 -28.21 -2.43
C PRO A 155 -26.19 -28.17 -3.97
N SER A 156 -25.86 -27.02 -4.56
CA SER A 156 -25.71 -26.81 -6.01
C SER A 156 -24.26 -26.62 -6.48
N GLY A 157 -23.28 -26.67 -5.56
CA GLY A 157 -21.88 -26.40 -5.90
C GLY A 157 -21.10 -25.76 -4.75
N MET A 158 -19.96 -25.14 -5.07
CA MET A 158 -19.20 -24.36 -4.10
C MET A 158 -19.80 -22.96 -4.00
N GLU A 159 -20.27 -22.60 -2.81
CA GLU A 159 -20.58 -21.24 -2.45
C GLU A 159 -19.31 -20.59 -1.91
N TYR A 160 -19.17 -19.28 -2.08
CA TYR A 160 -18.04 -18.57 -1.56
C TYR A 160 -18.43 -17.17 -1.10
N ARG A 161 -17.68 -16.66 -0.13
CA ARG A 161 -17.85 -15.32 0.43
C ARG A 161 -16.48 -14.67 0.58
N LEU A 162 -16.28 -13.54 -0.10
CA LEU A 162 -15.15 -12.66 0.17
C LEU A 162 -15.23 -12.19 1.61
N GLN A 163 -14.08 -12.10 2.28
CA GLN A 163 -14.00 -11.54 3.62
C GLN A 163 -14.66 -10.15 3.66
N GLU A 164 -15.33 -9.84 4.78
CA GLU A 164 -15.94 -8.53 4.95
C GLU A 164 -14.88 -7.43 4.86
N GLY A 165 -15.22 -6.32 4.22
CA GLY A 165 -14.33 -5.18 4.03
C GLY A 165 -13.67 -5.11 2.66
N PHE A 166 -13.70 -6.14 1.81
CA PHE A 166 -13.19 -6.02 0.44
C PHE A 166 -14.20 -5.37 -0.51
N VAL A 167 -13.70 -4.50 -1.38
CA VAL A 167 -14.44 -3.87 -2.48
C VAL A 167 -13.77 -4.14 -3.81
N ILE A 168 -14.59 -4.21 -4.86
CA ILE A 168 -14.13 -4.37 -6.24
C ILE A 168 -14.34 -3.03 -6.95
N LEU A 169 -13.24 -2.38 -7.29
CA LEU A 169 -13.22 -1.12 -8.02
C LEU A 169 -13.14 -1.40 -9.52
N GLU A 170 -13.93 -0.68 -10.31
CA GLU A 170 -13.81 -0.74 -11.78
C GLU A 170 -12.69 0.22 -12.23
N GLY A 171 -11.58 -0.33 -12.72
CA GLY A 171 -10.43 0.45 -13.19
C GLY A 171 -10.82 1.46 -14.27
N GLY A 172 -11.73 1.11 -15.18
CA GLY A 172 -12.24 2.04 -16.20
C GLY A 172 -12.96 3.26 -15.62
N LYS A 173 -13.71 3.09 -14.52
CA LYS A 173 -14.34 4.21 -13.80
C LYS A 173 -13.27 5.08 -13.13
N LEU A 174 -12.30 4.46 -12.46
CA LEU A 174 -11.18 5.20 -11.84
C LEU A 174 -10.39 6.01 -12.89
N ALA A 175 -10.07 5.41 -14.02
CA ALA A 175 -9.38 6.06 -15.14
C ALA A 175 -10.18 7.26 -15.69
N SER A 176 -11.50 7.11 -15.87
CA SER A 176 -12.38 8.20 -16.31
C SER A 176 -12.43 9.34 -15.28
N THR A 177 -12.58 9.01 -13.99
CA THR A 177 -12.55 9.99 -12.90
C THR A 177 -11.23 10.77 -12.88
N PHE A 178 -10.10 10.06 -12.97
CA PHE A 178 -8.78 10.69 -13.01
C PHE A 178 -8.58 11.55 -14.25
N THR A 179 -9.02 11.11 -15.42
CA THR A 179 -8.98 11.90 -16.66
C THR A 179 -9.71 13.23 -16.48
N GLY A 180 -10.87 13.23 -15.81
CA GLY A 180 -11.61 14.45 -15.47
C GLY A 180 -10.87 15.37 -14.48
N ILE A 181 -10.10 14.81 -13.55
CA ILE A 181 -9.21 15.58 -12.65
C ILE A 181 -8.05 16.18 -13.45
N ALA A 182 -7.39 15.38 -14.29
CA ALA A 182 -6.25 15.77 -15.13
C ALA A 182 -6.61 16.87 -16.13
N ALA A 183 -7.78 16.78 -16.77
CA ALA A 183 -8.29 17.81 -17.67
C ALA A 183 -8.48 19.17 -16.95
N ARG A 184 -9.02 19.16 -15.73
CA ARG A 184 -9.19 20.37 -14.90
C ARG A 184 -7.87 21.01 -14.49
N MET A 185 -6.78 20.24 -14.44
CA MET A 185 -5.41 20.74 -14.22
C MET A 185 -4.70 21.16 -15.51
N GLY A 186 -5.37 21.14 -16.67
CA GLY A 186 -4.77 21.49 -17.96
C GLY A 186 -3.82 20.41 -18.52
N SER A 187 -3.94 19.17 -18.07
CA SER A 187 -3.11 18.04 -18.51
C SER A 187 -3.96 16.83 -18.92
N PRO A 188 -4.82 16.93 -19.95
CA PRO A 188 -5.76 15.86 -20.32
C PRO A 188 -5.08 14.57 -20.81
N GLN A 189 -3.79 14.64 -21.17
CA GLN A 189 -3.00 13.49 -21.65
C GLN A 189 -2.44 12.58 -20.54
N LEU A 190 -2.73 12.85 -19.27
CA LEU A 190 -2.25 12.02 -18.16
C LEU A 190 -3.02 10.70 -18.09
N THR A 191 -2.28 9.60 -17.94
CA THR A 191 -2.84 8.25 -17.80
C THR A 191 -2.33 7.58 -16.53
N VAL A 192 -3.08 6.61 -16.02
CA VAL A 192 -2.72 5.83 -14.82
C VAL A 192 -2.79 4.36 -15.19
N PRO A 193 -1.68 3.72 -15.57
CA PRO A 193 -1.69 2.36 -16.10
C PRO A 193 -2.31 1.32 -15.14
N CYS A 194 -2.20 1.53 -13.83
CA CYS A 194 -2.81 0.63 -12.84
C CYS A 194 -4.35 0.64 -12.87
N PHE A 195 -4.99 1.67 -13.44
CA PHE A 195 -6.46 1.78 -13.49
C PHE A 195 -7.03 1.00 -14.68
N HIS A 196 -6.79 -0.32 -14.69
CA HIS A 196 -7.30 -1.23 -15.70
C HIS A 196 -8.09 -2.38 -15.06
N GLY A 197 -9.02 -2.96 -15.81
CA GLY A 197 -9.79 -4.12 -15.37
C GLY A 197 -10.59 -3.86 -14.10
N LYS A 198 -10.57 -4.85 -13.19
CA LYS A 198 -11.17 -4.76 -11.86
C LYS A 198 -10.06 -4.85 -10.83
N ILE A 199 -10.14 -4.03 -9.78
CA ILE A 199 -9.11 -3.91 -8.76
C ILE A 199 -9.76 -4.24 -7.42
N MET A 200 -9.23 -5.26 -6.73
CA MET A 200 -9.72 -5.66 -5.42
C MET A 200 -8.91 -4.98 -4.32
N LYS A 201 -9.60 -4.26 -3.43
CA LYS A 201 -8.98 -3.52 -2.32
C LYS A 201 -9.78 -3.66 -1.05
N HIS A 202 -9.10 -3.62 0.09
CA HIS A 202 -9.79 -3.52 1.37
C HIS A 202 -10.32 -2.09 1.58
N ALA A 203 -11.48 -1.95 2.20
CA ALA A 203 -12.06 -0.67 2.61
C ALA A 203 -11.11 0.06 3.56
N ASP A 204 -11.13 1.38 3.53
CA ASP A 204 -10.30 2.24 4.38
C ASP A 204 -8.78 2.06 4.14
N THR A 205 -8.41 1.51 2.98
CA THR A 205 -7.01 1.44 2.52
C THR A 205 -6.72 2.47 1.44
N SER A 206 -5.43 2.59 1.12
CA SER A 206 -5.00 3.40 -0.01
C SER A 206 -3.97 2.67 -0.85
N PHE A 207 -3.98 2.96 -2.14
CA PHE A 207 -2.98 2.47 -3.08
C PHE A 207 -2.53 3.60 -3.98
N THR A 208 -1.27 3.55 -4.40
CA THR A 208 -0.61 4.61 -5.15
C THR A 208 -0.13 4.05 -6.48
N CYS A 209 -0.45 4.77 -7.56
CA CYS A 209 -0.06 4.39 -8.90
C CYS A 209 0.75 5.49 -9.56
N GLU A 210 1.66 5.10 -10.44
CA GLU A 210 2.37 6.03 -11.31
C GLU A 210 1.40 6.67 -12.31
N VAL A 211 1.51 8.00 -12.45
CA VAL A 211 0.85 8.77 -13.49
C VAL A 211 1.83 9.01 -14.62
N GLN A 212 1.42 8.67 -15.84
CA GLN A 212 2.24 8.80 -17.03
C GLN A 212 1.72 9.89 -17.96
N SER A 213 2.63 10.51 -18.69
CA SER A 213 2.34 11.39 -19.83
C SER A 213 3.14 10.87 -21.01
N LYS A 214 2.46 10.38 -22.04
CA LYS A 214 3.10 9.75 -23.23
C LYS A 214 4.12 8.65 -22.84
N GLY A 215 3.78 7.82 -21.85
CA GLY A 215 4.62 6.72 -21.37
C GLY A 215 5.75 7.12 -20.42
N VAL A 216 5.87 8.41 -20.05
CA VAL A 216 6.87 8.88 -19.08
C VAL A 216 6.20 9.17 -17.74
N GLY A 217 6.75 8.63 -16.64
CA GLY A 217 6.28 8.89 -15.28
C GLY A 217 6.43 10.36 -14.87
N VAL A 218 5.31 11.03 -14.64
CA VAL A 218 5.21 12.47 -14.31
C VAL A 218 4.61 12.76 -12.94
N GLY A 219 4.20 11.73 -12.20
CA GLY A 219 3.66 11.89 -10.85
C GLY A 219 3.09 10.59 -10.31
N HIS A 220 2.36 10.71 -9.21
CA HIS A 220 1.65 9.60 -8.59
C HIS A 220 0.23 10.02 -8.25
N VAL A 221 -0.71 9.08 -8.33
CA VAL A 221 -2.07 9.25 -7.82
C VAL A 221 -2.28 8.26 -6.69
N THR A 222 -2.70 8.75 -5.53
CA THR A 222 -3.10 7.91 -4.40
C THR A 222 -4.61 7.84 -4.35
N THR A 223 -5.15 6.63 -4.41
CA THR A 223 -6.59 6.37 -4.30
C THR A 223 -6.89 5.83 -2.92
N HIS A 224 -7.71 6.54 -2.16
CA HIS A 224 -8.23 6.16 -0.85
C HIS A 224 -9.60 5.52 -1.03
N VAL A 225 -9.75 4.28 -0.61
CA VAL A 225 -11.03 3.57 -0.63
C VAL A 225 -11.79 3.90 0.64
N ILE A 226 -12.95 4.54 0.51
CA ILE A 226 -13.74 5.05 1.63
C ILE A 226 -14.89 4.07 1.88
N GLY A 227 -14.80 3.29 2.95
CA GLY A 227 -15.83 2.33 3.33
C GLY A 227 -16.10 1.20 2.33
N GLY A 228 -17.13 0.41 2.62
CA GLY A 228 -17.49 -0.79 1.84
C GLY A 228 -18.31 -0.55 0.58
N SER A 229 -18.69 0.69 0.27
CA SER A 229 -19.47 1.05 -0.93
C SER A 229 -18.62 1.12 -2.21
N GLY A 230 -17.29 1.12 -2.08
CA GLY A 230 -16.37 1.39 -3.17
C GLY A 230 -16.26 2.88 -3.52
N GLU A 231 -16.70 3.78 -2.64
CA GLU A 231 -16.41 5.21 -2.77
C GLU A 231 -14.89 5.43 -2.71
N VAL A 232 -14.38 6.36 -3.51
CA VAL A 232 -12.95 6.64 -3.57
C VAL A 232 -12.66 8.13 -3.55
N LYS A 233 -11.56 8.50 -2.89
CA LYS A 233 -10.93 9.82 -3.00
C LYS A 233 -9.58 9.67 -3.67
N MET A 234 -9.27 10.55 -4.63
CA MET A 234 -7.99 10.54 -5.35
C MET A 234 -7.18 11.79 -5.03
N ASP A 235 -5.92 11.61 -4.66
CA ASP A 235 -4.95 12.66 -4.40
C ASP A 235 -3.80 12.54 -5.40
N TYR A 236 -3.67 13.52 -6.31
CA TYR A 236 -2.61 13.55 -7.32
C TYR A 236 -1.41 14.38 -6.85
N GLN A 237 -0.22 13.78 -6.91
CA GLN A 237 1.05 14.41 -6.60
C GLN A 237 1.92 14.45 -7.86
N PRO A 238 2.08 15.61 -8.52
CA PRO A 238 2.99 15.71 -9.65
C PRO A 238 4.42 15.48 -9.18
N LYS A 239 5.20 14.73 -9.97
CA LYS A 239 6.65 14.60 -9.77
C LYS A 239 7.21 16.01 -9.90
N ALA A 240 7.91 16.47 -8.87
CA ALA A 240 8.57 17.76 -8.91
C ALA A 240 9.37 17.82 -10.22
N LYS A 241 9.15 18.87 -11.03
CA LYS A 241 9.95 19.07 -12.23
C LYS A 241 11.39 19.14 -11.75
N VAL A 242 12.15 18.06 -11.98
CA VAL A 242 13.60 18.11 -11.88
C VAL A 242 13.97 19.20 -12.87
N ASN A 243 14.42 20.35 -12.37
CA ASN A 243 14.75 21.48 -13.21
C ASN A 243 16.02 21.10 -13.98
N THR A 244 15.85 20.37 -15.08
CA THR A 244 16.95 19.86 -15.92
C THR A 244 17.68 20.97 -16.67
N ASN A 245 17.27 22.23 -16.49
CA ASN A 245 18.04 23.39 -16.93
C ASN A 245 19.28 23.66 -16.06
N ALA A 246 19.51 22.88 -15.00
CA ALA A 246 20.80 22.83 -14.33
C ALA A 246 21.78 21.92 -15.10
N ASN A 247 22.51 22.54 -16.04
CA ASN A 247 23.92 22.26 -16.35
C ASN A 247 24.27 21.42 -17.61
N THR A 248 24.32 22.10 -18.75
CA THR A 248 25.48 22.04 -19.66
C THR A 248 26.19 23.38 -19.60
N ASN A 249 27.05 23.59 -18.61
CA ASN A 249 28.40 24.15 -18.74
C ASN A 249 29.03 24.42 -17.37
N ASN A 250 30.23 23.85 -17.21
CA ASN A 250 31.28 24.15 -16.25
C ASN A 250 31.15 23.61 -14.82
N GLY A 251 32.26 22.97 -14.42
CA GLY A 251 32.51 22.48 -13.08
C GLY A 251 32.64 23.64 -12.08
N GLY A 252 32.34 23.32 -10.83
CA GLY A 252 32.30 24.28 -9.74
C GLY A 252 31.09 24.02 -8.90
N GLY A 253 31.29 23.32 -7.77
CA GLY A 253 30.25 22.94 -6.84
C GLY A 253 29.33 24.12 -6.48
N ALA A 254 28.03 23.88 -6.58
CA ALA A 254 27.03 24.74 -5.99
C ALA A 254 25.97 23.85 -5.33
N ASN A 255 26.01 23.85 -4.00
CA ASN A 255 25.08 23.20 -3.10
C ASN A 255 23.63 23.56 -3.46
N ALA A 256 22.81 22.55 -3.75
CA ALA A 256 21.36 22.70 -3.78
C ALA A 256 20.87 22.94 -2.34
N GLY A 257 20.62 24.21 -2.03
CA GLY A 257 20.05 24.65 -0.76
C GLY A 257 18.64 24.12 -0.59
N GLY A 258 18.35 23.57 0.60
CA GLY A 258 16.98 23.23 0.97
C GLY A 258 16.77 22.33 2.18
N VAL A 259 17.80 21.71 2.75
CA VAL A 259 17.76 21.13 4.12
C VAL A 259 19.19 21.21 4.68
N THR A 260 19.60 22.36 5.21
CA THR A 260 20.98 22.68 5.65
C THR A 260 21.39 22.04 6.97
N GLY A 261 20.94 20.83 7.23
CA GLY A 261 21.54 20.00 8.27
C GLY A 261 22.45 19.00 7.57
N SER A 262 23.77 19.08 7.81
CA SER A 262 24.72 18.10 7.27
C SER A 262 24.21 16.68 7.53
N LEU A 263 24.26 15.83 6.50
CA LEU A 263 23.99 14.40 6.58
C LEU A 263 25.23 13.62 7.03
N ASP A 264 26.33 14.32 7.31
CA ASP A 264 27.57 13.67 7.68
C ASP A 264 27.44 13.03 9.07
N GLY A 265 27.90 11.79 9.19
CA GLY A 265 27.85 11.05 10.44
C GLY A 265 27.88 9.54 10.25
N ASN A 266 28.06 8.84 11.37
CA ASN A 266 27.99 7.38 11.44
C ASN A 266 26.54 6.96 11.74
N TYR A 267 25.92 6.17 10.89
CA TYR A 267 24.54 5.75 11.00
C TYR A 267 24.43 4.32 11.54
N ALA A 268 23.52 4.12 12.49
CA ALA A 268 23.06 2.80 12.92
C ALA A 268 21.54 2.73 12.81
N CYS A 269 21.04 1.60 12.32
CA CYS A 269 19.64 1.44 11.97
C CYS A 269 18.88 0.58 12.97
N LEU A 270 17.64 0.98 13.24
CA LEU A 270 16.63 0.18 13.91
C LEU A 270 15.56 -0.22 12.91
N MET A 271 15.05 -1.44 12.97
CA MET A 271 13.94 -1.93 12.15
C MET A 271 12.64 -1.87 12.94
N LEU A 272 11.58 -1.33 12.33
CA LEU A 272 10.24 -1.37 12.91
C LEU A 272 9.69 -2.80 12.81
N THR A 273 9.36 -3.43 13.93
CA THR A 273 8.80 -4.79 13.95
C THR A 273 7.59 -4.87 14.88
N TYR A 274 6.83 -5.95 14.77
CA TYR A 274 5.80 -6.33 15.72
C TYR A 274 6.32 -7.44 16.62
N GLN A 275 6.51 -7.15 17.91
CA GLN A 275 7.04 -8.11 18.87
C GLN A 275 6.25 -8.00 20.18
N MET A 276 5.79 -9.16 20.68
CA MET A 276 5.00 -9.28 21.92
C MET A 276 3.74 -8.41 21.95
N GLY A 277 3.01 -8.33 20.83
CA GLY A 277 1.73 -7.61 20.78
C GLY A 277 1.86 -6.10 20.53
N ALA A 278 3.08 -5.57 20.40
CA ALA A 278 3.33 -4.15 20.21
C ALA A 278 4.28 -3.88 19.04
N VAL A 279 4.08 -2.73 18.38
CA VAL A 279 5.00 -2.19 17.36
C VAL A 279 6.17 -1.50 18.06
N GLN A 280 7.39 -1.92 17.76
CA GLN A 280 8.59 -1.34 18.35
C GLN A 280 9.79 -1.38 17.39
N PHE A 281 10.75 -0.48 17.63
CA PHE A 281 12.02 -0.47 16.91
C PHE A 281 13.02 -1.43 17.58
N VAL A 282 13.55 -2.37 16.82
CA VAL A 282 14.60 -3.31 17.26
C VAL A 282 15.88 -3.07 16.46
N PRO A 283 17.07 -3.47 16.94
CA PRO A 283 18.30 -3.36 16.15
C PRO A 283 18.15 -4.01 14.76
N SER A 284 18.52 -3.27 13.71
CA SER A 284 18.49 -3.78 12.34
C SER A 284 19.72 -4.64 12.04
N MET A 285 19.59 -5.59 11.11
CA MET A 285 20.73 -6.30 10.52
C MET A 285 21.43 -5.51 9.41
N LEU A 286 20.89 -4.35 9.01
CA LEU A 286 21.56 -3.50 8.02
C LEU A 286 22.95 -3.07 8.52
N PRO A 287 24.00 -3.22 7.70
CA PRO A 287 25.32 -2.73 8.04
C PRO A 287 25.32 -1.24 8.39
N ARG A 288 26.08 -0.88 9.42
CA ARG A 288 26.35 0.54 9.72
C ARG A 288 27.01 1.18 8.51
N PHE A 289 26.72 2.47 8.30
CA PHE A 289 27.31 3.24 7.22
C PHE A 289 27.66 4.64 7.68
N THR A 290 28.65 5.24 7.03
CA THR A 290 29.09 6.61 7.33
C THR A 290 28.85 7.46 6.11
N ILE A 291 28.20 8.62 6.27
CA ILE A 291 28.08 9.64 5.23
C ILE A 291 29.12 10.72 5.52
N SER A 292 29.83 11.17 4.48
CA SER A 292 30.77 12.28 4.57
C SER A 292 30.90 12.99 3.23
N GLY A 293 30.58 14.28 3.18
CA GLY A 293 30.84 15.14 2.02
C GLY A 293 30.12 14.69 0.75
N GLY A 294 28.92 14.12 0.87
CA GLY A 294 28.15 13.60 -0.26
C GLY A 294 28.55 12.19 -0.74
N SER A 295 29.50 11.55 -0.07
CA SER A 295 29.82 10.13 -0.22
C SER A 295 29.31 9.32 0.96
N TYR A 296 29.18 8.00 0.80
CA TYR A 296 28.91 7.10 1.91
C TYR A 296 29.80 5.85 1.86
N THR A 297 30.07 5.26 3.01
CA THR A 297 30.81 4.00 3.14
C THR A 297 30.03 2.99 3.96
N SER A 298 29.96 1.75 3.50
CA SER A 298 29.28 0.64 4.18
C SER A 298 29.97 -0.68 3.83
N SER A 299 30.29 -1.49 4.84
CA SER A 299 30.91 -2.82 4.65
C SER A 299 32.14 -2.82 3.73
N GLY A 300 32.98 -1.78 3.80
CA GLY A 300 34.18 -1.63 2.98
C GLY A 300 33.93 -1.18 1.53
N LYS A 301 32.68 -0.92 1.12
CA LYS A 301 32.33 -0.33 -0.18
C LYS A 301 32.00 1.15 -0.02
N THR A 302 32.42 1.96 -0.97
CA THR A 302 32.09 3.39 -1.07
C THR A 302 31.07 3.61 -2.17
N GLY A 303 30.13 4.51 -1.93
CA GLY A 303 29.22 5.03 -2.95
C GLY A 303 28.98 6.53 -2.75
N MET A 304 28.08 7.09 -3.54
CA MET A 304 27.67 8.48 -3.50
C MET A 304 26.25 8.61 -2.99
N ILE A 305 25.94 9.77 -2.41
CA ILE A 305 24.55 10.15 -2.14
C ILE A 305 24.16 11.35 -2.99
N ARG A 306 22.90 11.37 -3.44
CA ARG A 306 22.27 12.53 -4.04
C ARG A 306 21.03 12.88 -3.25
N THR A 307 20.91 14.14 -2.86
CA THR A 307 19.75 14.64 -2.13
C THR A 307 18.82 15.41 -3.05
N SER A 308 17.54 15.13 -2.99
CA SER A 308 16.49 15.89 -3.67
C SER A 308 15.34 16.16 -2.70
N GLY A 309 15.31 17.35 -2.11
CA GLY A 309 14.38 17.67 -1.03
C GLY A 309 14.62 16.81 0.20
N GLN A 310 13.62 16.03 0.62
CA GLN A 310 13.72 15.09 1.74
C GLN A 310 14.22 13.70 1.34
N VAL A 311 14.39 13.43 0.04
CA VAL A 311 14.82 12.12 -0.45
C VAL A 311 16.34 12.10 -0.61
N VAL A 312 16.97 11.03 -0.13
CA VAL A 312 18.39 10.72 -0.29
C VAL A 312 18.53 9.46 -1.13
N LEU A 313 19.01 9.59 -2.35
CA LEU A 313 19.31 8.49 -3.25
C LEU A 313 20.75 8.02 -3.04
N PHE A 314 20.94 6.73 -2.83
CA PHE A 314 22.23 6.07 -2.76
C PHE A 314 22.60 5.55 -4.14
N LEU A 315 23.83 5.85 -4.57
CA LEU A 315 24.38 5.48 -5.87
C LEU A 315 25.69 4.72 -5.66
N ASP A 316 25.84 3.61 -6.38
CA ASP A 316 26.95 2.67 -6.24
C ASP A 316 27.05 2.10 -4.81
N GLY A 317 28.02 1.22 -4.55
CA GLY A 317 28.30 0.71 -3.20
C GLY A 317 27.34 -0.39 -2.71
N ALA A 318 27.10 -0.44 -1.39
CA ALA A 318 26.30 -1.50 -0.75
C ALA A 318 24.79 -1.25 -0.78
N TYR A 319 24.39 0.02 -0.94
CA TYR A 319 23.00 0.48 -0.96
C TYR A 319 22.62 1.08 -2.32
N ASP A 320 23.28 0.68 -3.40
CA ASP A 320 22.97 1.20 -4.73
C ASP A 320 21.48 1.05 -5.07
N GLY A 321 20.88 2.14 -5.57
CA GLY A 321 19.46 2.23 -5.90
C GLY A 321 18.52 2.43 -4.71
N TRP A 322 19.03 2.41 -3.47
CA TRP A 322 18.20 2.69 -2.30
C TRP A 322 17.87 4.18 -2.20
N GLN A 323 16.70 4.47 -1.65
CA GLN A 323 16.23 5.81 -1.32
C GLN A 323 15.88 5.86 0.18
N GLY A 324 16.30 6.94 0.83
CA GLY A 324 15.98 7.24 2.21
C GLY A 324 15.22 8.54 2.34
N LEU A 325 14.33 8.64 3.34
CA LEU A 325 13.65 9.88 3.68
C LEU A 325 14.29 10.52 4.90
N LEU A 326 14.59 11.80 4.79
CA LEU A 326 15.04 12.62 5.91
C LEU A 326 13.88 12.89 6.85
N GLY A 327 14.06 12.52 8.11
CA GLY A 327 13.11 12.77 9.18
C GLY A 327 13.79 13.24 10.46
N SER A 328 12.96 13.64 11.42
CA SER A 328 13.38 13.99 12.77
C SER A 328 12.30 13.61 13.77
N ASN A 329 12.72 13.16 14.95
CA ASN A 329 11.84 12.93 16.09
C ASN A 329 12.54 13.39 17.39
N THR A 330 11.98 13.03 18.54
CA THR A 330 12.52 13.37 19.86
C THR A 330 13.91 12.77 20.13
N THR A 331 14.26 11.68 19.46
CA THR A 331 15.59 11.02 19.56
C THR A 331 16.64 11.72 18.69
N GLY A 332 16.22 12.39 17.61
CA GLY A 332 17.10 13.16 16.74
C GLY A 332 16.72 13.06 15.27
N ARG A 333 17.66 13.45 14.39
CA ARG A 333 17.53 13.29 12.94
C ARG A 333 17.79 11.85 12.53
N TYR A 334 17.03 11.36 11.56
CA TYR A 334 17.19 10.01 11.03
C TYR A 334 16.99 9.96 9.52
N LEU A 335 17.48 8.88 8.91
CA LEU A 335 17.14 8.43 7.56
C LEU A 335 16.18 7.25 7.66
N LEU A 336 15.01 7.35 7.06
CA LEU A 336 14.06 6.25 6.95
C LEU A 336 14.31 5.51 5.63
N LEU A 337 14.82 4.29 5.70
CA LEU A 337 14.98 3.38 4.57
C LEU A 337 13.79 2.41 4.57
N ARG A 338 13.12 2.27 3.43
CA ARG A 338 11.97 1.36 3.30
C ARG A 338 12.43 -0.09 3.32
N GLY A 339 11.71 -0.97 4.00
CA GLY A 339 12.11 -2.38 4.12
C GLY A 339 11.79 -3.24 2.88
N GLN A 340 10.65 -3.00 2.24
CA GLN A 340 10.19 -3.83 1.11
C GLN A 340 10.40 -3.18 -0.27
N ASN A 341 10.42 -1.84 -0.33
CA ASN A 341 10.57 -1.08 -1.58
C ASN A 341 11.68 -0.04 -1.44
N HIS A 342 12.93 -0.49 -1.45
CA HIS A 342 14.09 0.36 -1.17
C HIS A 342 14.23 1.54 -2.14
N GLY A 343 13.74 1.43 -3.38
CA GLY A 343 13.87 2.46 -4.42
C GLY A 343 12.72 3.47 -4.52
N ASP A 344 11.72 3.42 -3.62
CA ASP A 344 10.52 4.27 -3.70
C ASP A 344 10.23 4.95 -2.36
N ALA A 345 11.14 5.82 -1.94
CA ALA A 345 10.99 6.55 -0.68
C ALA A 345 10.30 7.89 -0.96
N GLN A 346 9.04 8.02 -0.52
CA GLN A 346 8.22 9.21 -0.77
C GLN A 346 7.89 9.99 0.51
N PRO A 347 8.08 11.33 0.52
CA PRO A 347 7.65 12.19 1.63
C PRO A 347 6.17 12.00 1.99
N GLY A 348 5.86 12.03 3.29
CA GLY A 348 4.48 11.92 3.79
C GLY A 348 3.90 10.51 3.87
N VAL A 349 4.60 9.49 3.35
CA VAL A 349 4.19 8.09 3.53
C VAL A 349 4.46 7.63 4.97
N SER A 350 3.50 6.95 5.57
CA SER A 350 3.64 6.40 6.92
C SER A 350 4.71 5.31 7.00
N THR A 351 5.41 5.27 8.13
CA THR A 351 6.35 4.19 8.45
C THR A 351 5.60 2.87 8.56
N LYS A 352 6.14 1.82 7.93
CA LYS A 352 5.57 0.46 7.92
C LYS A 352 6.46 -0.53 8.67
N ILE A 353 5.89 -1.64 9.11
CA ILE A 353 6.66 -2.77 9.63
C ILE A 353 7.69 -3.19 8.56
N GLY A 354 8.93 -3.43 8.99
CA GLY A 354 10.08 -3.70 8.14
C GLY A 354 10.90 -2.47 7.76
N ASP A 355 10.37 -1.24 7.92
CA ASP A 355 11.16 -0.05 7.64
C ASP A 355 12.29 0.15 8.64
N HIS A 356 13.38 0.76 8.19
CA HIS A 356 14.57 1.03 8.97
C HIS A 356 14.74 2.52 9.26
N GLN A 357 14.81 2.89 10.54
CA GLN A 357 15.22 4.24 10.96
C GLN A 357 16.69 4.24 11.36
N CYS A 358 17.50 4.93 10.57
CA CYS A 358 18.94 5.05 10.76
C CYS A 358 19.28 6.39 11.42
N TYR A 359 19.81 6.33 12.63
CA TYR A 359 20.16 7.50 13.43
C TYR A 359 21.66 7.77 13.38
N VAL A 360 22.02 9.05 13.32
CA VAL A 360 23.41 9.48 13.51
C VAL A 360 23.84 9.16 14.93
N GLN A 361 24.88 8.34 15.06
CA GLN A 361 25.54 8.02 16.32
C GLN A 361 26.39 9.22 16.73
N LYS A 362 26.27 9.64 18.00
CA LYS A 362 27.07 10.73 18.58
C LYS A 362 28.46 10.26 18.98
#